data_AF-A0A7C5UD92-F1
#
_entry.id   AF-A0A7C5UD92-F1
#
_cell.length_a   1.000
_cell.length_b   1.000
_cell.length_c   1.000
_cell.angle_alpha   90.00
_cell.angle_beta   90.00
_cell.angle_gamma   90.00
#
_symmetry.space_group_name_H-M   'P 1'
#
loop_
_entity.id
_entity.type
_entity.pdbx_description
1 polymer ?
#
loop_
_entity_poly.entity_id
_entity_poly.type
_entity_poly.pdbx_seq_one_letter_code
_entity_poly.pdbx_strand_id
1 'polypeptide(L)'
;MKGNESDFLRHGTSFWLFPLYWLSASCSEMSGGVNFNVALPRRSSTKELHGFTLLELLVALAIMLIAVAGIMHAVSSGLVTMQSISRRMEALNLARMKMEELLQSPEEQPTEQEGDFGEAFPQFRWSARISDAPVEGLKTITVAVVWFEGAEERTLTLSVLYGREKLSSLLLSENELNPTAQGEHQSGAIRKTVPEGASEEDANR
;
A
#
# COMPACT_ATOMS: atom_id res chain seq x y z
N MET A 1 16.71 -28.56 -27.52
CA MET A 1 17.92 -27.72 -27.65
C MET A 1 17.62 -26.38 -27.01
N LYS A 2 18.47 -25.96 -26.07
CA LYS A 2 18.42 -24.68 -25.35
C LYS A 2 19.09 -23.58 -26.18
N GLY A 3 18.66 -22.34 -25.95
CA GLY A 3 19.31 -21.08 -26.31
C GLY A 3 18.23 -20.00 -26.21
N ASN A 4 18.10 -19.20 -25.15
CA ASN A 4 19.03 -18.31 -24.45
C ASN A 4 19.77 -17.34 -25.38
N GLU A 5 19.09 -16.23 -25.69
CA GLU A 5 19.68 -15.03 -26.28
C GLU A 5 19.26 -13.82 -25.42
N SER A 6 19.78 -13.78 -24.20
CA SER A 6 20.02 -12.52 -23.50
C SER A 6 21.47 -12.14 -23.77
N ASP A 7 21.71 -11.22 -24.71
CA ASP A 7 22.90 -10.37 -24.76
C ASP A 7 22.90 -9.55 -26.07
N PHE A 8 22.26 -8.38 -26.04
CA PHE A 8 22.62 -7.31 -26.95
C PHE A 8 22.64 -5.97 -26.22
N LEU A 9 23.75 -5.78 -25.51
CA LEU A 9 24.59 -4.58 -25.43
C LEU A 9 23.86 -3.22 -25.50
N ARG A 10 23.76 -2.48 -24.39
CA ARG A 10 24.83 -1.64 -23.82
C ARG A 10 25.43 -0.61 -24.80
N HIS A 11 24.71 0.50 -24.98
CA HIS A 11 25.22 1.87 -25.14
C HIS A 11 24.03 2.77 -24.74
N GLY A 12 24.06 3.71 -23.80
CA GLY A 12 25.14 4.55 -23.31
C GLY A 12 24.72 5.99 -23.55
N THR A 13 24.05 6.64 -22.59
CA THR A 13 24.10 8.10 -22.38
C THR A 13 23.56 8.42 -20.99
N SER A 14 24.49 8.57 -20.05
CA SER A 14 24.32 9.29 -18.80
C SER A 14 24.02 10.76 -19.12
N PHE A 15 22.94 11.31 -18.60
CA PHE A 15 22.76 12.76 -18.54
C PHE A 15 21.89 13.10 -17.32
N TRP A 16 22.44 14.00 -16.48
CA TRP A 16 21.85 14.62 -15.27
C TRP A 16 22.04 13.90 -13.92
N LEU A 17 23.27 13.94 -13.42
CA LEU A 17 23.55 14.12 -11.99
C LEU A 17 23.72 15.63 -11.74
N PHE A 18 22.80 16.23 -10.98
CA PHE A 18 22.94 17.58 -10.42
C PHE A 18 23.73 17.48 -9.09
N PRO A 19 24.92 18.08 -8.95
CA PRO A 19 25.58 18.19 -7.66
C PRO A 19 25.27 19.52 -6.97
N LEU A 20 24.84 19.38 -5.72
CA LEU A 20 24.54 20.42 -4.75
C LEU A 20 25.81 20.75 -3.94
N TYR A 21 26.57 21.78 -4.31
CA TYR A 21 27.62 22.45 -3.49
C TYR A 21 28.06 23.71 -4.28
N TRP A 22 28.25 24.90 -3.72
CA TRP A 22 29.10 25.18 -2.59
C TRP A 22 28.78 26.57 -1.99
N LEU A 23 28.61 26.54 -0.68
CA LEU A 23 28.66 27.64 0.26
C LEU A 23 30.12 28.07 0.45
N SER A 24 30.46 29.34 0.28
CA SER A 24 31.56 30.01 1.00
C SER A 24 31.76 31.44 0.50
N ALA A 25 31.50 32.43 1.36
CA ALA A 25 32.52 33.40 1.76
C ALA A 25 31.93 34.32 2.84
N SER A 26 32.33 34.04 4.08
CA SER A 26 32.31 34.98 5.20
C SER A 26 33.50 35.92 5.06
N CYS A 27 33.36 37.22 5.30
CA CYS A 27 34.38 38.02 5.98
C CYS A 27 33.82 39.39 6.39
N SER A 28 33.93 39.72 7.68
CA SER A 28 33.74 41.05 8.25
C SER A 28 35.05 41.84 8.15
N GLU A 29 35.00 43.11 7.78
CA GLU A 29 36.05 44.05 8.17
C GLU A 29 35.45 45.44 8.44
N MET A 30 35.91 46.03 9.53
CA MET A 30 35.44 47.25 10.16
C MET A 30 36.60 48.25 10.12
N SER A 31 36.33 49.52 9.81
CA SER A 31 37.03 50.75 10.28
C SER A 31 37.23 51.82 9.19
N GLY A 32 36.63 52.98 9.44
CA GLY A 32 37.35 54.26 9.56
C GLY A 32 38.00 54.88 8.33
N GLY A 33 37.44 56.01 7.86
CA GLY A 33 38.20 56.99 7.08
C GLY A 33 37.34 57.74 6.05
N VAL A 34 36.83 58.91 6.43
CA VAL A 34 36.18 59.82 5.49
C VAL A 34 37.27 60.64 4.80
N ASN A 35 37.54 60.36 3.53
CA ASN A 35 38.26 61.27 2.64
C ASN A 35 37.38 61.56 1.43
N PHE A 36 36.88 62.80 1.38
CA PHE A 36 36.02 63.31 0.33
C PHE A 36 36.87 63.64 -0.90
N ASN A 37 37.12 62.64 -1.74
CA ASN A 37 37.72 62.86 -3.04
C ASN A 37 36.58 63.07 -4.05
N VAL A 38 36.45 64.29 -4.56
CA VAL A 38 35.54 64.60 -5.67
C VAL A 38 36.09 63.92 -6.92
N ALA A 39 35.76 62.64 -7.07
CA ALA A 39 35.90 61.96 -8.33
C ALA A 39 34.81 62.52 -9.25
N LEU A 40 35.25 63.21 -10.31
CA LEU A 40 34.43 63.52 -11.48
C LEU A 40 33.56 62.29 -11.82
N PRO A 41 32.29 62.44 -12.25
CA PRO A 41 31.55 61.31 -12.78
C PRO A 41 32.33 60.79 -14.00
N ARG A 42 33.15 59.77 -13.75
CA ARG A 42 33.87 59.03 -14.77
C ARG A 42 32.78 58.33 -15.55
N ARG A 43 32.51 58.90 -16.73
CA ARG A 43 31.71 58.38 -17.85
C ARG A 43 31.05 57.07 -17.47
N SER A 44 29.75 57.15 -17.16
CA SER A 44 28.85 56.03 -16.97
C SER A 44 29.40 54.79 -17.64
N SER A 45 29.73 53.75 -16.88
CA SER A 45 29.72 52.43 -17.49
C SER A 45 28.29 52.28 -17.97
N THR A 46 28.09 52.48 -19.26
CA THR A 46 26.97 51.90 -19.96
C THR A 46 27.14 50.43 -19.66
N LYS A 47 26.42 49.94 -18.64
CA LYS A 47 26.12 48.53 -18.56
C LYS A 47 25.60 48.21 -19.95
N GLU A 48 26.38 47.46 -20.70
CA GLU A 48 25.97 46.90 -21.99
C GLU A 48 24.64 46.19 -21.70
N LEU A 49 23.53 46.90 -21.96
CA LEU A 49 22.19 46.35 -21.91
C LEU A 49 22.13 45.47 -23.14
N HIS A 50 22.62 44.24 -22.99
CA HIS A 50 22.47 43.20 -23.98
C HIS A 50 20.97 42.99 -24.14
N GLY A 51 20.41 43.50 -25.22
CA GLY A 51 19.02 43.23 -25.59
C GLY A 51 18.86 41.75 -25.92
N PHE A 52 17.71 41.18 -25.56
CA PHE A 52 17.33 39.85 -26.01
C PHE A 52 17.40 39.82 -27.54
N THR A 53 18.13 38.85 -28.09
CA THR A 53 18.14 38.67 -29.54
C THR A 53 16.78 38.12 -29.98
N LEU A 54 16.31 38.50 -31.17
CA LEU A 54 15.09 37.90 -31.74
C LEU A 54 15.20 36.37 -31.81
N LEU A 55 16.41 35.88 -32.09
CA LEU A 55 16.73 34.45 -32.12
C LEU A 55 16.45 33.77 -30.78
N GLU A 56 16.79 34.41 -29.67
CA GLU A 56 16.60 33.86 -28.33
C GLU A 56 15.11 33.68 -27.99
N LEU A 57 14.26 34.64 -28.34
CA LEU A 57 12.81 34.50 -28.16
C LEU A 57 12.25 33.38 -29.04
N LEU A 58 12.73 33.24 -30.29
CA LEU A 58 12.31 32.16 -31.18
C LEU A 58 12.70 30.78 -30.62
N VAL A 59 13.92 30.65 -30.09
CA VAL A 59 14.39 29.41 -29.48
C VAL A 59 13.62 29.12 -28.19
N ALA A 60 13.38 30.13 -27.35
CA ALA A 60 12.59 29.98 -26.12
C ALA A 60 11.15 29.51 -26.42
N LEU A 61 10.50 30.12 -27.41
CA LEU A 61 9.17 29.70 -27.87
C LEU A 61 9.19 28.28 -28.45
N ALA A 62 10.22 27.92 -29.23
CA ALA A 62 10.36 26.58 -29.78
C ALA A 62 10.45 25.52 -28.65
N ILE A 63 11.29 25.75 -27.64
CA ILE A 63 11.43 24.84 -26.49
C ILE A 63 10.12 24.79 -25.69
N MET A 64 9.46 25.94 -25.49
CA MET A 64 8.18 26.01 -24.78
C MET A 64 7.09 25.16 -25.47
N LEU A 65 6.98 25.24 -26.79
CA LEU A 65 5.99 24.45 -27.55
C LEU A 65 6.24 22.94 -27.40
N ILE A 66 7.50 22.52 -27.46
CA ILE A 66 7.88 21.11 -27.23
C ILE A 66 7.50 20.67 -25.80
N ALA A 67 7.79 21.51 -24.80
CA ALA A 67 7.45 21.22 -23.41
C ALA A 67 5.93 21.09 -23.20
N VAL A 68 5.13 22.02 -23.73
CA VAL A 68 3.66 21.98 -23.64
C VAL A 68 3.10 20.74 -24.35
N ALA A 69 3.62 20.38 -25.52
CA ALA A 69 3.22 19.15 -26.22
C ALA A 69 3.50 17.90 -25.38
N GLY A 70 4.67 17.84 -24.72
CA GLY A 70 5.02 16.74 -23.81
C GLY A 70 4.08 16.64 -22.61
N ILE A 71 3.76 17.76 -21.97
CA ILE A 71 2.82 17.81 -20.83
C ILE A 71 1.42 17.38 -21.27
N MET A 72 0.93 17.90 -22.40
CA MET A 72 -0.39 17.53 -22.93
C MET A 72 -0.49 16.03 -23.20
N HIS A 73 0.55 15.44 -23.80
CA HIS A 73 0.62 14.00 -24.01
C HIS A 73 0.59 13.23 -22.69
N ALA A 74 1.38 13.64 -21.69
CA ALA A 74 1.38 13.01 -20.37
C ALA A 74 0.00 13.06 -19.71
N VAL A 75 -0.67 14.22 -19.71
CA VAL A 75 -2.02 14.39 -19.16
C VAL A 75 -3.03 13.52 -19.90
N SER A 76 -3.01 13.52 -21.23
CA SER A 76 -3.91 12.70 -22.04
C SER A 76 -3.75 11.20 -21.76
N SER A 77 -2.51 10.72 -21.63
CA SER A 77 -2.23 9.32 -21.30
C SER A 77 -2.69 8.97 -19.88
N GLY A 78 -2.58 9.90 -18.93
CA GLY A 78 -3.09 9.76 -17.57
C GLY A 78 -4.60 9.58 -17.53
N LEU A 79 -5.35 10.38 -18.30
CA LEU A 79 -6.83 10.29 -18.34
C LEU A 79 -7.33 8.92 -18.83
N VAL A 80 -6.71 8.36 -19.87
CA VAL A 80 -7.05 7.01 -20.35
C VAL A 80 -6.80 5.96 -19.27
N THR A 81 -5.68 6.08 -18.56
CA THR A 81 -5.34 5.18 -17.45
C THR A 81 -6.30 5.34 -16.26
N MET A 82 -6.76 6.55 -15.96
CA MET A 82 -7.74 6.77 -14.90
C MET A 82 -9.07 6.08 -15.20
N GLN A 83 -9.49 6.04 -16.47
CA GLN A 83 -10.72 5.36 -16.86
C GLN A 83 -10.62 3.83 -16.65
N SER A 84 -9.46 3.24 -16.95
CA SER A 84 -9.24 1.80 -16.72
C SER A 84 -9.21 1.46 -15.22
N ILE A 85 -8.57 2.31 -14.40
CA ILE A 85 -8.57 2.19 -12.95
C ILE A 85 -10.00 2.29 -12.40
N SER A 86 -10.81 3.24 -12.89
CA SER A 86 -12.20 3.40 -12.45
C SER A 86 -13.02 2.13 -12.69
N ARG A 87 -12.93 1.54 -13.89
CA ARG A 87 -13.61 0.27 -14.21
C ARG A 87 -13.16 -0.87 -13.31
N ARG A 88 -11.86 -0.95 -13.03
CA ARG A 88 -11.31 -1.98 -12.13
C ARG A 88 -11.79 -1.81 -10.69
N MET A 89 -11.90 -0.57 -10.20
CA MET A 89 -12.44 -0.28 -8.87
C MET A 89 -13.93 -0.61 -8.77
N GLU A 90 -14.68 -0.36 -9.83
CA GLU A 90 -16.08 -0.76 -9.93
C GLU A 90 -16.24 -2.29 -9.91
N ALA A 91 -15.46 -3.01 -10.72
CA ALA A 91 -15.41 -4.47 -10.71
C ALA A 91 -15.03 -5.03 -9.32
N LEU A 92 -14.09 -4.38 -8.63
CA LEU A 92 -13.70 -4.74 -7.27
C LEU A 92 -14.85 -4.56 -6.29
N ASN A 93 -15.59 -3.45 -6.38
CA ASN A 93 -16.73 -3.19 -5.51
C ASN A 93 -17.86 -4.22 -5.75
N LEU A 94 -18.15 -4.52 -7.01
CA LEU A 94 -19.11 -5.56 -7.39
C LEU A 94 -18.69 -6.94 -6.89
N ALA A 95 -17.41 -7.29 -7.02
CA ALA A 95 -16.86 -8.53 -6.50
C ALA A 95 -17.00 -8.61 -4.96
N ARG A 96 -16.76 -7.51 -4.25
CA ARG A 96 -16.91 -7.43 -2.78
C ARG A 96 -18.37 -7.60 -2.36
N MET A 97 -19.29 -6.89 -3.00
CA MET A 97 -20.73 -7.03 -2.75
C MET A 97 -21.17 -8.49 -2.93
N LYS A 98 -20.77 -9.12 -4.04
CA LYS A 98 -21.11 -10.52 -4.30
C LYS A 98 -20.44 -11.46 -3.29
N MET A 99 -19.23 -11.15 -2.88
CA MET A 99 -18.53 -11.90 -1.83
C MET A 99 -19.28 -11.84 -0.50
N GLU A 100 -19.72 -10.65 -0.09
CA GLU A 100 -20.49 -10.45 1.15
C GLU A 100 -21.82 -11.20 1.11
N GLU A 101 -22.52 -11.20 -0.03
CA GLU A 101 -23.74 -11.99 -0.23
C GLU A 101 -23.49 -13.49 -0.01
N LEU A 102 -22.43 -14.04 -0.59
CA LEU A 102 -22.08 -15.46 -0.45
C LEU A 102 -21.64 -15.81 0.98
N LEU A 103 -21.05 -14.86 1.70
CA LEU A 103 -20.59 -15.04 3.08
C LEU A 103 -21.71 -14.97 4.13
N GLN A 104 -22.91 -14.49 3.77
CA GLN A 104 -24.04 -14.45 4.71
C GLN A 104 -24.55 -15.86 5.07
N SER A 105 -24.64 -16.75 4.08
CA SER A 105 -25.08 -18.14 4.27
C SER A 105 -24.23 -19.12 3.45
N PRO A 106 -22.91 -19.24 3.72
CA PRO A 106 -21.99 -19.95 2.84
C PRO A 106 -22.21 -21.47 2.82
N GLU A 107 -22.99 -22.03 3.73
CA GLU A 107 -23.37 -23.45 3.71
C GLU A 107 -24.55 -23.76 2.77
N GLU A 108 -25.36 -22.75 2.46
CA GLU A 108 -26.53 -22.88 1.57
C GLU A 108 -26.18 -22.57 0.10
N GLN A 109 -25.00 -22.02 -0.13
CA GLN A 109 -24.55 -21.61 -1.46
C GLN A 109 -24.13 -22.80 -2.33
N PRO A 110 -24.55 -22.86 -3.61
CA PRO A 110 -24.01 -23.80 -4.57
C PRO A 110 -22.48 -23.70 -4.74
N THR A 111 -21.84 -24.82 -5.06
CA THR A 111 -20.39 -24.93 -5.29
C THR A 111 -19.91 -24.04 -6.44
N GLU A 112 -20.69 -23.89 -7.50
CA GLU A 112 -20.39 -23.01 -8.62
C GLU A 112 -21.63 -22.21 -8.98
N GLN A 113 -21.43 -20.94 -9.27
CA GLN A 113 -22.49 -20.00 -9.63
C GLN A 113 -21.95 -19.00 -10.65
N GLU A 114 -22.82 -18.52 -11.53
CA GLU A 114 -22.49 -17.47 -12.48
C GLU A 114 -23.71 -16.60 -12.74
N GLY A 115 -23.48 -15.38 -13.22
CA GLY A 115 -24.55 -14.46 -13.55
C GLY A 115 -24.05 -13.09 -13.98
N ASP A 116 -24.98 -12.15 -14.03
CA ASP A 116 -24.73 -10.74 -14.27
C ASP A 116 -25.13 -9.90 -13.03
N PHE A 117 -24.93 -8.59 -13.14
CA PHE A 117 -25.30 -7.62 -12.12
C PHE A 117 -26.56 -6.82 -12.51
N GLY A 118 -27.38 -7.36 -13.41
CA GLY A 118 -28.59 -6.71 -13.93
C GLY A 118 -28.34 -5.48 -14.80
N GLU A 119 -29.42 -4.70 -15.03
CA GLU A 119 -29.41 -3.53 -15.94
C GLU A 119 -28.55 -2.36 -15.46
N ALA A 120 -28.22 -2.31 -14.16
CA ALA A 120 -27.34 -1.28 -13.61
C ALA A 120 -25.89 -1.45 -14.06
N PHE A 121 -25.47 -2.69 -14.34
CA PHE A 121 -24.08 -3.06 -14.63
C PHE A 121 -23.99 -4.14 -15.74
N PRO A 122 -24.58 -3.90 -16.93
CA PRO A 122 -24.68 -4.90 -18.00
C PRO A 122 -23.32 -5.29 -18.59
N GLN A 123 -22.29 -4.45 -18.42
CA GLN A 123 -20.93 -4.70 -18.89
C GLN A 123 -20.13 -5.68 -18.01
N PHE A 124 -20.66 -6.05 -16.84
CA PHE A 124 -19.99 -6.92 -15.88
C PHE A 124 -20.71 -8.25 -15.76
N ARG A 125 -19.95 -9.33 -15.77
CA ARG A 125 -20.42 -10.67 -15.41
C ARG A 125 -19.62 -11.21 -14.25
N TRP A 126 -20.20 -12.10 -13.47
CA TRP A 126 -19.53 -12.72 -12.34
C TRP A 126 -19.63 -14.24 -12.39
N SER A 127 -18.64 -14.88 -11.79
CA SER A 127 -18.66 -16.29 -11.45
C SER A 127 -18.12 -16.48 -10.03
N ALA A 128 -18.67 -17.44 -9.31
CA ALA A 128 -18.25 -17.79 -7.97
C ALA A 128 -18.02 -19.29 -7.87
N ARG A 129 -16.99 -19.67 -7.11
CA ARG A 129 -16.65 -21.06 -6.82
C ARG A 129 -16.32 -21.22 -5.35
N ILE A 130 -16.92 -22.22 -4.73
CA ILE A 130 -16.59 -22.67 -3.37
C ILE A 130 -15.79 -23.97 -3.49
N SER A 131 -14.58 -23.99 -2.93
CA SER A 131 -13.71 -25.17 -2.94
C SER A 131 -13.13 -25.44 -1.56
N ASP A 132 -12.67 -26.66 -1.33
CA ASP A 132 -11.90 -26.95 -0.11
C ASP A 132 -10.58 -26.18 -0.13
N ALA A 133 -10.15 -25.70 1.04
CA ALA A 133 -8.86 -25.06 1.21
C ALA A 133 -7.78 -26.10 1.56
N PRO A 134 -6.49 -25.79 1.36
CA PRO A 134 -5.38 -26.66 1.80
C PRO A 134 -5.34 -26.92 3.31
N VAL A 135 -6.04 -26.09 4.10
CA VAL A 135 -6.10 -26.19 5.56
C VAL A 135 -7.40 -26.90 5.95
N GLU A 136 -7.29 -27.94 6.78
CA GLU A 136 -8.45 -28.71 7.23
C GLU A 136 -9.48 -27.82 7.95
N GLY A 137 -10.75 -28.03 7.63
CA GLY A 137 -11.86 -27.28 8.23
C GLY A 137 -12.08 -25.87 7.64
N LEU A 138 -11.21 -25.42 6.72
CA LEU A 138 -11.41 -24.20 5.94
C LEU A 138 -11.92 -24.51 4.52
N LYS A 139 -12.74 -23.59 4.01
CA LYS A 139 -13.15 -23.54 2.62
C LYS A 139 -12.73 -22.21 2.01
N THR A 140 -12.56 -22.20 0.70
CA THR A 140 -12.27 -20.99 -0.08
C THR A 140 -13.50 -20.64 -0.90
N ILE A 141 -13.91 -19.38 -0.87
CA ILE A 141 -14.83 -18.84 -1.84
C ILE A 141 -14.04 -17.92 -2.76
N THR A 142 -14.12 -18.18 -4.06
CA THR A 142 -13.49 -17.39 -5.12
C THR A 142 -14.58 -16.72 -5.94
N VAL A 143 -14.52 -15.39 -6.07
CA VAL A 143 -15.41 -14.59 -6.92
C VAL A 143 -14.58 -13.96 -8.02
N ALA A 144 -14.94 -14.19 -9.26
CA ALA A 144 -14.35 -13.55 -10.43
C ALA A 144 -15.38 -12.62 -11.08
N VAL A 145 -14.97 -11.39 -11.39
CA VAL A 145 -15.75 -10.43 -12.17
C VAL A 145 -15.03 -10.17 -13.49
N VAL A 146 -15.77 -10.29 -14.57
CA VAL A 146 -15.28 -10.21 -15.95
C VAL A 146 -15.93 -9.03 -16.66
N TRP A 147 -15.13 -8.24 -17.37
CA TRP A 147 -15.59 -7.13 -18.20
C TRP A 147 -14.70 -6.94 -19.42
N PHE A 148 -15.20 -6.21 -20.41
CA PHE A 148 -14.42 -5.84 -21.60
C PHE A 148 -13.87 -4.42 -21.50
N GLU A 149 -12.62 -4.26 -21.89
CA GLU A 149 -11.96 -2.97 -22.07
C GLU A 149 -11.47 -2.86 -23.52
N GLY A 150 -12.28 -2.20 -24.36
CA GLY A 150 -12.08 -2.26 -25.80
C GLY A 150 -12.35 -3.68 -26.33
N ALA A 151 -11.33 -4.31 -26.90
CA ALA A 151 -11.39 -5.70 -27.37
C ALA A 151 -10.79 -6.71 -26.36
N GLU A 152 -10.19 -6.23 -25.26
CA GLU A 152 -9.56 -7.09 -24.27
C GLU A 152 -10.56 -7.47 -23.17
N GLU A 153 -10.67 -8.76 -22.88
CA GLU A 153 -11.37 -9.24 -21.68
C GLU A 153 -10.45 -9.07 -20.46
N ARG A 154 -11.01 -8.51 -19.40
CA ARG A 154 -10.37 -8.29 -18.11
C ARG A 154 -11.11 -9.08 -17.04
N THR A 155 -10.34 -9.67 -16.14
CA THR A 155 -10.88 -10.43 -15.01
C THR A 155 -10.26 -9.96 -13.71
N LEU A 156 -11.09 -9.73 -12.71
CA LEU A 156 -10.68 -9.47 -11.33
C LEU A 156 -11.18 -10.59 -10.45
N THR A 157 -10.27 -11.22 -9.69
CA THR A 157 -10.60 -12.33 -8.81
C THR A 157 -10.35 -11.96 -7.35
N LEU A 158 -11.34 -12.17 -6.51
CA LEU A 158 -11.24 -12.14 -5.05
C LEU A 158 -11.35 -13.57 -4.52
N SER A 159 -10.62 -13.87 -3.46
CA SER A 159 -10.76 -15.14 -2.75
C SER A 159 -10.69 -14.91 -1.26
N VAL A 160 -11.56 -15.59 -0.52
CA VAL A 160 -11.59 -15.54 0.93
C VAL A 160 -11.61 -16.94 1.49
N LEU A 161 -10.88 -17.13 2.59
CA LEU A 161 -10.95 -18.34 3.40
C LEU A 161 -12.02 -18.12 4.48
N TYR A 162 -12.91 -19.08 4.65
CA TYR A 162 -13.85 -19.10 5.75
C TYR A 162 -13.79 -20.45 6.47
N GLY A 163 -13.91 -20.40 7.79
CA GLY A 163 -13.86 -21.57 8.66
C GLY A 163 -15.24 -21.98 9.11
N ARG A 164 -15.43 -23.29 9.21
CA ARG A 164 -16.55 -23.87 9.96
C ARG A 164 -16.27 -23.60 11.45
N GLU A 165 -17.30 -23.27 12.23
CA GLU A 165 -17.32 -23.04 13.70
C GLU A 165 -16.40 -23.97 14.54
N LYS A 166 -16.00 -25.11 13.98
CA LYS A 166 -15.10 -26.12 14.53
C LYS A 166 -13.71 -25.59 14.95
N LEU A 167 -13.24 -24.47 14.41
CA LEU A 167 -11.92 -23.91 14.79
C LEU A 167 -11.85 -23.47 16.26
N SER A 168 -12.97 -23.02 16.85
CA SER A 168 -13.03 -22.65 18.27
C SER A 168 -12.71 -23.84 19.17
N SER A 169 -13.19 -25.04 18.81
CA SER A 169 -12.89 -26.27 19.56
C SER A 169 -11.46 -26.79 19.36
N LEU A 170 -10.83 -26.52 18.21
CA LEU A 170 -9.45 -26.92 17.94
C LEU A 170 -8.45 -26.02 18.69
N LEU A 171 -8.74 -24.72 18.80
CA LEU A 171 -7.92 -23.78 19.59
C LEU A 171 -8.10 -23.95 21.10
N LEU A 172 -9.26 -24.44 21.55
CA LEU A 172 -9.49 -24.80 22.96
C LEU A 172 -8.83 -26.13 23.36
N SER A 173 -8.48 -26.99 22.40
CA SER A 173 -7.82 -28.27 22.67
C SER A 173 -6.30 -28.16 22.85
N GLU A 174 -5.67 -27.06 22.43
CA GLU A 174 -4.22 -26.90 22.48
C GLU A 174 -3.70 -26.36 23.84
N ASN A 175 -4.59 -25.83 24.68
CA ASN A 175 -4.22 -25.26 25.98
C ASN A 175 -4.29 -26.24 27.17
N GLU A 176 -4.66 -27.50 26.95
CA GLU A 176 -4.69 -28.54 28.01
C GLU A 176 -3.41 -29.39 28.10
N LEU A 177 -2.34 -29.05 27.35
CA LEU A 177 -1.08 -29.80 27.39
C LEU A 177 0.07 -29.14 28.19
N ASN A 178 -0.21 -28.20 29.11
CA ASN A 178 0.78 -27.77 30.11
C ASN A 178 0.43 -28.23 31.55
N PRO A 179 0.69 -29.51 31.89
CA PRO A 179 0.58 -30.00 33.26
C PRO A 179 1.89 -29.82 34.06
N THR A 180 2.62 -28.71 33.90
CA THR A 180 3.87 -28.45 34.64
C THR A 180 3.83 -27.15 35.43
N ALA A 181 2.93 -27.10 36.42
CA ALA A 181 3.08 -26.19 37.55
C ALA A 181 2.35 -26.72 38.79
N GLN A 182 2.66 -27.96 39.21
CA GLN A 182 2.37 -28.42 40.58
C GLN A 182 3.15 -29.70 40.89
N GLY A 183 4.13 -29.61 41.80
CA GLY A 183 4.71 -30.77 42.47
C GLY A 183 6.17 -30.64 42.87
N GLU A 184 6.41 -30.79 44.18
CA GLU A 184 7.69 -31.09 44.87
C GLU A 184 8.58 -29.89 45.27
N HIS A 185 9.04 -29.69 46.51
CA HIS A 185 9.21 -30.50 47.74
C HIS A 185 9.03 -29.55 48.96
N GLN A 186 8.71 -29.96 50.20
CA GLN A 186 9.53 -30.80 51.07
C GLN A 186 8.76 -31.35 52.29
N SER A 187 9.15 -32.56 52.64
CA SER A 187 8.86 -33.35 53.84
C SER A 187 9.60 -32.80 55.07
N GLY A 188 8.95 -32.83 56.24
CA GLY A 188 9.58 -32.54 57.53
C GLY A 188 8.61 -32.79 58.69
N ALA A 189 8.79 -33.91 59.39
CA ALA A 189 8.03 -34.36 60.55
C ALA A 189 7.99 -33.33 61.70
N ILE A 190 6.98 -33.40 62.59
CA ILE A 190 7.10 -33.58 64.07
C ILE A 190 5.73 -33.42 64.77
N ARG A 191 5.32 -34.50 65.47
CA ARG A 191 4.50 -34.66 66.70
C ARG A 191 3.12 -34.00 66.88
N LYS A 192 2.12 -34.89 66.87
CA LYS A 192 1.09 -35.17 67.91
C LYS A 192 1.09 -34.29 69.17
N THR A 193 -0.02 -33.59 69.43
CA THR A 193 -0.69 -33.49 70.75
C THR A 193 -2.14 -33.05 70.58
N VAL A 194 -3.05 -33.87 71.10
CA VAL A 194 -4.46 -33.55 71.44
C VAL A 194 -4.48 -32.86 72.80
N PRO A 195 -5.36 -31.86 73.01
CA PRO A 195 -6.46 -31.98 73.99
C PRO A 195 -7.78 -31.49 73.35
N GLU A 196 -8.92 -32.19 73.43
CA GLU A 196 -9.73 -32.56 74.61
C GLU A 196 -10.16 -31.35 75.45
N GLY A 197 -11.43 -30.96 75.31
CA GLY A 197 -12.22 -30.38 76.40
C GLY A 197 -12.79 -28.96 76.19
N ALA A 198 -14.12 -28.89 76.41
CA ALA A 198 -14.92 -27.70 76.79
C ALA A 198 -15.01 -26.58 75.73
N SER A 199 -16.08 -25.83 75.50
CA SER A 199 -17.39 -25.55 76.11
C SER A 199 -17.90 -24.42 75.18
N GLU A 200 -19.10 -24.50 74.61
CA GLU A 200 -20.25 -23.71 75.08
C GLU A 200 -20.22 -22.24 74.61
N GLU A 201 -21.41 -21.68 74.44
CA GLU A 201 -21.68 -20.23 74.41
C GLU A 201 -21.69 -19.51 73.04
N ASP A 202 -22.91 -19.45 72.50
CA ASP A 202 -23.67 -18.23 72.23
C ASP A 202 -23.16 -17.13 71.29
N ALA A 203 -24.18 -16.43 70.77
CA ALA A 203 -24.22 -15.12 70.13
C ALA A 203 -24.00 -15.12 68.61
N ASN A 204 -25.08 -15.03 67.82
CA ASN A 204 -25.82 -13.79 67.52
C ASN A 204 -24.96 -12.75 66.79
N ARG A 205 -24.99 -12.76 65.45
CA ARG A 205 -25.60 -11.69 64.64
C ARG A 205 -25.62 -12.03 63.16
#